data_AF-F7UW92-F1
#
_entry.id   AF-F7UW92-F1
#
_cell.length_a   1.000
_cell.length_b   1.000
_cell.length_c   1.000
_cell.angle_alpha   90.00
_cell.angle_beta   90.00
_cell.angle_gamma   90.00
#
_symmetry.space_group_name_H-M   'P 1'
#
loop_
_entity.id
_entity.type
_entity.pdbx_description
1 polymer ?
#
loop_
_entity_poly.entity_id
_entity_poly.type
_entity_poly.pdbx_seq_one_letter_code
_entity_poly.pdbx_strand_id
1 'polypeptide(L)' 'MAERPHYRVRPVVKPLPSRAPEAVDNPVRVPEKRDPFVRPEAEDDDGYDPFSDRPPAPEPAFEDDPWN' A
#
# COMPACT_ATOMS: atom_id res chain seq x y z
N MET A 1 -21.77 9.47 -41.11
CA MET A 1 -21.57 9.09 -39.70
C MET A 1 -20.08 8.85 -39.52
N ALA A 2 -19.36 9.76 -38.85
CA ALA A 2 -17.91 9.61 -38.67
C ALA A 2 -17.65 8.58 -37.56
N GLU A 3 -16.90 7.53 -37.89
CA GLU A 3 -16.54 6.47 -36.97
C GLU A 3 -15.54 6.98 -35.93
N ARG A 4 -15.82 6.74 -34.65
CA ARG A 4 -15.01 7.25 -33.54
C ARG A 4 -13.72 6.43 -33.43
N PRO A 5 -12.55 7.03 -33.21
CA PRO A 5 -11.34 6.28 -32.96
C PRO A 5 -11.47 5.51 -31.64
N HIS A 6 -11.32 4.20 -31.70
CA HIS A 6 -11.33 3.33 -30.53
C HIS A 6 -9.88 3.18 -30.04
N TYR A 7 -9.57 3.77 -28.89
CA TYR A 7 -8.27 3.57 -28.25
C TYR A 7 -8.29 2.34 -27.35
N ARG A 8 -7.23 1.53 -27.41
CA ARG A 8 -7.08 0.31 -26.60
C ARG A 8 -5.77 0.40 -25.80
N VAL A 9 -5.91 0.55 -24.49
CA VAL A 9 -4.78 0.57 -23.55
C VAL A 9 -4.17 -0.83 -23.49
N ARG A 10 -2.85 -0.93 -23.72
CA ARG A 10 -2.09 -2.17 -23.46
C ARG A 10 -1.25 -1.97 -22.20
N PRO A 11 -1.49 -2.75 -21.13
CA PRO A 11 -0.65 -2.66 -19.94
C PRO A 11 0.75 -3.19 -20.27
N VAL A 12 1.77 -2.39 -19.93
CA VAL A 12 3.17 -2.81 -20.01
C VAL A 12 3.58 -3.25 -18.61
N VAL A 13 3.66 -4.57 -18.41
CA VAL A 13 4.12 -5.14 -17.13
C VAL A 13 5.60 -5.48 -17.29
N LYS A 14 6.44 -4.89 -16.43
CA LYS A 14 7.82 -5.35 -16.25
C LYS A 14 7.79 -6.59 -15.35
N PRO A 15 8.29 -7.75 -15.79
CA PRO A 15 8.31 -8.94 -14.93
C PRO A 15 9.25 -8.69 -13.75
N LEU A 16 8.80 -9.03 -12.54
CA LEU A 16 9.71 -9.13 -11.41
C LEU A 16 10.65 -10.32 -11.65
N PRO A 17 11.92 -10.23 -11.23
CA PRO A 17 12.82 -11.38 -11.31
C PRO A 17 12.23 -12.53 -10.51
N SER A 18 12.18 -13.72 -11.13
CA SER A 18 11.77 -14.95 -10.44
C SER A 18 12.72 -15.19 -9.27
N ARG A 19 12.17 -15.41 -8.06
CA ARG A 19 12.95 -15.81 -6.89
C ARG A 19 13.58 -17.16 -7.21
N ALA A 20 14.91 -17.19 -7.32
CA ALA A 20 15.67 -18.43 -7.46
C ALA A 20 15.41 -19.33 -6.23
N PRO A 21 15.40 -20.67 -6.38
CA PRO A 21 15.31 -21.55 -5.23
C PRO A 21 16.52 -21.31 -4.33
N GLU A 22 16.26 -20.88 -3.10
CA GLU A 22 17.30 -20.73 -2.07
C GLU A 22 17.93 -22.10 -1.83
N ALA A 23 19.18 -22.24 -2.27
CA ALA A 23 20.05 -23.31 -1.85
C ALA A 23 20.19 -23.21 -0.33
N VAL A 24 19.76 -24.25 0.37
CA VAL A 24 20.09 -24.52 1.77
C VAL A 24 21.60 -24.69 1.87
N ASP A 25 22.30 -23.59 2.08
CA ASP A 25 23.70 -23.60 2.48
C ASP A 25 23.85 -22.60 3.61
N ASN A 26 24.13 -23.13 4.79
CA ASN A 26 24.09 -22.44 6.08
C ASN A 26 25.30 -21.50 6.17
N PRO A 27 25.18 -20.16 6.01
CA PRO A 27 26.32 -19.29 6.13
C PRO A 27 26.32 -18.67 7.53
N VAL A 28 27.45 -18.78 8.22
CA VAL A 28 27.79 -17.92 9.35
C VAL A 28 27.34 -16.50 9.02
N ARG A 29 26.42 -15.95 9.82
CA ARG A 29 25.76 -14.66 9.61
C ARG A 29 26.81 -13.54 9.61
N VAL A 30 27.41 -13.29 8.46
CA VAL A 30 28.03 -11.99 8.17
C VAL A 30 26.87 -10.99 8.29
N PRO A 31 27.00 -9.86 9.02
CA PRO A 31 25.95 -8.87 9.05
C PRO A 31 25.85 -8.29 7.64
N GLU A 32 24.97 -8.88 6.83
CA GLU A 32 24.55 -8.32 5.57
C GLU A 32 24.15 -6.89 5.86
N LYS A 33 24.69 -5.97 5.05
CA LYS A 33 24.30 -4.56 5.09
C LYS A 33 22.78 -4.57 5.01
N ARG A 34 22.13 -4.26 6.13
CA ARG A 34 20.67 -4.25 6.22
C ARG A 34 20.20 -3.39 5.07
N ASP A 35 19.44 -3.99 4.17
CA ASP A 35 18.85 -3.28 3.06
C ASP A 35 18.15 -2.06 3.65
N PRO A 36 18.47 -0.83 3.21
CA PRO A 36 17.95 0.39 3.81
C PRO A 36 16.43 0.52 3.69
N PHE A 37 15.79 -0.31 2.85
CA PHE A 37 14.34 -0.38 2.71
C PHE A 37 13.72 -1.52 3.52
N VAL A 38 14.53 -2.39 4.14
CA VAL A 38 14.03 -3.43 5.05
C VAL A 38 13.77 -2.81 6.41
N ARG A 39 12.49 -2.77 6.77
CA ARG A 39 12.00 -2.35 8.08
C ARG A 39 12.40 -3.39 9.15
N PRO A 40 12.72 -2.98 10.37
CA PRO A 40 12.99 -3.91 11.48
C PRO A 40 11.79 -4.85 11.73
N GLU A 41 12.03 -6.11 12.06
CA GLU A 41 10.96 -7.11 12.32
C GLU A 41 10.02 -6.74 13.47
N ALA A 42 10.45 -5.86 14.37
CA ALA A 42 9.66 -5.37 15.51
C ALA A 42 8.99 -4.00 15.23
N GLU A 43 9.12 -3.47 14.02
CA GLU A 43 8.46 -2.22 13.65
C GLU A 43 6.99 -2.53 13.33
N ASP A 44 6.10 -1.86 14.06
CA ASP A 44 4.66 -1.98 13.93
C ASP A 44 4.21 -1.42 12.58
N ASP A 45 4.10 -2.33 11.61
CA ASP A 45 3.53 -2.10 10.28
C ASP A 45 2.27 -2.95 10.13
N ASP A 46 1.43 -2.91 11.16
CA ASP A 46 0.12 -3.56 11.19
C ASP A 46 -0.88 -2.93 10.20
N GLY A 47 -0.46 -1.87 9.50
CA GLY A 47 -1.27 -1.15 8.51
C GLY A 47 -2.42 -0.37 9.16
N TYR A 48 -2.39 -0.21 10.49
CA TYR A 48 -3.44 0.47 11.22
C TYR A 48 -3.12 1.96 11.31
N ASP A 49 -3.77 2.75 10.46
CA ASP A 49 -3.79 4.18 10.67
C ASP A 49 -4.70 4.49 11.88
N PRO A 50 -4.22 5.18 12.93
CA PRO A 50 -5.04 5.60 14.07
C PRO A 50 -6.30 6.41 13.72
N PHE A 51 -6.48 6.81 12.45
CA PHE A 51 -7.70 7.45 11.95
C PHE A 51 -8.71 6.48 11.31
N SER A 52 -8.35 5.23 10.99
CA SER A 52 -9.24 4.26 10.33
C SER A 52 -10.38 3.77 11.23
N ASP A 53 -10.14 3.64 12.53
CA ASP A 53 -11.12 3.13 13.49
C ASP A 53 -11.73 4.23 14.35
N ARG A 54 -11.49 5.49 13.97
CA ARG A 54 -12.17 6.59 14.64
C ARG A 54 -13.65 6.52 14.26
N PRO A 55 -14.54 6.45 15.25
CA PRO A 55 -15.95 6.63 14.96
C PRO A 55 -16.15 8.00 14.30
N PRO A 56 -17.10 8.12 13.36
CA PRO A 56 -17.44 9.40 12.78
C PRO A 56 -17.82 10.39 13.89
N ALA A 57 -17.60 11.68 13.64
CA ALA A 57 -18.07 12.73 14.55
C ALA A 57 -19.59 12.56 14.75
N PRO A 58 -20.11 12.75 15.98
CA PRO A 58 -21.54 12.66 16.21
C PRO A 58 -22.26 13.73 15.39
N GLU A 59 -23.32 13.31 14.69
CA GLU A 59 -24.20 14.22 13.96
C GLU A 59 -24.77 15.27 14.94
N PRO A 60 -24.87 16.55 14.53
CA PRO A 60 -25.53 17.56 15.34
C PRO A 60 -26.99 17.19 15.56
N ALA A 61 -27.50 17.40 16.78
CA ALA A 61 -28.88 17.05 17.12
C ALA A 61 -29.92 17.86 16.33
N PHE A 62 -29.54 19.04 15.84
CA PHE A 62 -30.37 19.95 15.06
C PHE A 62 -29.51 20.66 14.01
N GLU A 63 -30.10 20.96 12.85
CA GLU A 63 -29.49 21.84 11.86
C GLU A 63 -29.60 23.31 12.30
N ASP A 64 -28.63 24.14 11.93
CA ASP A 64 -28.68 25.59 12.16
C ASP A 64 -29.88 26.22 11.42
N ASP A 65 -30.53 27.20 12.04
CA ASP A 65 -31.68 27.89 11.43
C ASP A 65 -31.21 28.74 10.24
N PRO A 66 -31.69 28.46 9.01
CA PRO A 66 -31.28 29.21 7.83
C PRO A 66 -31.78 30.67 7.78
N TRP A 67 -32.57 31.12 8.76
CA TRP A 67 -33.19 32.45 8.76
C TRP A 67 -32.79 33.36 9.95
N ASN A 68 -31.72 33.03 10.68
CA ASN A 68 -31.15 33.90 11.71
C ASN A 68 -30.45 35.14 11.10
#